data_AF-C0N8U3-F1
#
_entry.id   AF-C0N8U3-F1
#
_cell.length_a   1.000
_cell.length_b   1.000
_cell.length_c   1.000
_cell.angle_alpha   90.00
_cell.angle_beta   90.00
_cell.angle_gamma   90.00
#
_symmetry.space_group_name_H-M   'P 1'
#
loop_
_entity.id
_entity.type
_entity.pdbx_description
1 polymer ?
#
loop_
_entity_poly.entity_id
_entity_poly.type
_entity_poly.pdbx_seq_one_letter_code
_entity_poly.pdbx_strand_id
1 'polypeptide(L)'
;MNDVINAIGARFRSPYFGYAVLTFFALNWRGIFLLLTLESEPELRLSAFDAQTNFWTLVVLPLIFGVLVAASSQWIRYGFQLVSRKPLELLEILTLEAENTKLIKQNELEQKRAQYFSDREEELIGRAKRDEEVSQITDSQTKDKLSTQLEQLRKERDALSKQVQVSNMEPSLSEAAEMILKAAIDTNDGNIIKLSTFDGDFLEIGREYYGIEGTREFAKFEAALEELIQYGLVKNIGNNDTNFKLTHQGWLEGKGLRN
;
A
#
# COMPACT_ATOMS: atom_id res chain seq x y z
N MET A 1 -8.03 -43.04 -18.64
CA MET A 1 -6.78 -42.47 -19.21
C MET A 1 -6.16 -41.41 -18.29
N ASN A 2 -6.96 -40.54 -17.65
CA ASN A 2 -6.45 -39.54 -16.69
C ASN A 2 -5.70 -40.14 -15.49
N ASP A 3 -6.12 -41.29 -14.96
CA ASP A 3 -5.44 -41.91 -13.81
C ASP A 3 -4.03 -42.41 -14.13
N VAL A 4 -3.81 -42.90 -15.35
CA VAL A 4 -2.48 -43.34 -15.81
C VAL A 4 -1.57 -42.14 -16.00
N ILE A 5 -2.09 -41.05 -16.59
CA ILE A 5 -1.34 -39.80 -16.78
C ILE A 5 -1.01 -39.15 -15.42
N ASN A 6 -1.94 -39.17 -14.47
CA ASN A 6 -1.73 -38.66 -13.12
C ASN A 6 -0.72 -39.50 -12.33
N ALA A 7 -0.79 -40.83 -12.45
CA ALA A 7 0.17 -41.73 -11.81
C ALA A 7 1.59 -41.57 -12.37
N ILE A 8 1.73 -41.38 -13.69
CA ILE A 8 3.02 -41.07 -14.34
C ILE A 8 3.51 -39.70 -13.90
N GLY A 9 2.65 -38.68 -13.91
CA GLY A 9 2.98 -37.33 -13.46
C GLY A 9 3.42 -37.27 -11.99
N ALA A 10 2.80 -38.06 -11.11
CA ALA A 10 3.21 -38.19 -9.71
C ALA A 10 4.60 -38.81 -9.57
N ARG A 11 4.96 -39.78 -10.42
CA ARG A 11 6.31 -40.39 -10.43
C ARG A 11 7.36 -39.43 -10.98
N PHE A 12 7.06 -38.65 -12.01
CA PHE A 12 7.93 -37.57 -12.49
C PHE A 12 8.19 -36.49 -11.44
N ARG A 13 7.21 -36.21 -10.57
CA ARG A 13 7.36 -35.29 -9.44
C ARG A 13 8.10 -35.92 -8.25
N SER A 14 8.27 -37.24 -8.22
CA SER A 14 9.07 -37.88 -7.18
C SER A 14 10.54 -37.49 -7.38
N PRO A 15 11.27 -37.10 -6.32
CA PRO A 15 12.66 -36.63 -6.44
C PRO A 15 13.54 -37.63 -7.17
N TYR A 16 13.44 -38.91 -6.81
CA TYR A 16 14.36 -39.95 -7.30
C TYR A 16 14.16 -40.27 -8.78
N PHE A 17 12.91 -40.44 -9.22
CA PHE A 17 12.61 -40.76 -10.61
C PHE A 17 12.71 -39.52 -11.50
N GLY A 18 12.24 -38.36 -11.01
CA GLY A 18 12.32 -37.09 -11.73
C GLY A 18 13.77 -36.69 -12.05
N TYR A 19 14.66 -36.73 -11.06
CA TYR A 19 16.07 -36.39 -11.29
C TYR A 19 16.78 -37.39 -12.21
N ALA A 20 16.48 -38.69 -12.11
CA ALA A 20 17.05 -39.70 -13.01
C ALA A 20 16.61 -39.52 -14.48
N VAL A 21 15.36 -39.11 -14.71
CA VAL A 21 14.89 -38.81 -16.07
C VAL A 21 15.51 -37.50 -16.58
N LEU A 22 15.62 -36.47 -15.74
CA LEU A 22 16.28 -35.22 -16.13
C LEU A 22 17.76 -35.44 -16.48
N THR A 23 18.48 -36.24 -15.69
CA THR A 23 19.88 -36.58 -15.98
C THR A 23 20.01 -37.44 -17.22
N PHE A 24 19.04 -38.32 -17.52
CA PHE A 24 19.00 -39.08 -18.77
C PHE A 24 18.97 -38.15 -19.99
N PHE A 25 18.04 -37.19 -20.00
CA PHE A 25 17.96 -36.21 -21.09
C PHE A 25 19.19 -35.30 -21.13
N ALA A 26 19.68 -34.85 -19.98
CA ALA A 26 20.84 -33.96 -19.90
C ALA A 26 22.14 -34.63 -20.36
N LEU A 27 22.34 -35.93 -20.09
CA LEU A 27 23.54 -36.66 -20.49
C LEU A 27 23.47 -37.16 -21.94
N ASN A 28 22.29 -37.55 -22.42
CA ASN A 28 22.10 -38.08 -23.78
C ASN A 28 21.54 -37.05 -24.75
N TRP A 29 21.58 -35.75 -24.42
CA TRP A 29 20.95 -34.68 -25.21
C TRP A 29 21.42 -34.66 -26.67
N ARG A 30 22.69 -34.96 -26.94
CA ARG A 30 23.25 -35.01 -28.30
C ARG A 30 22.65 -36.15 -29.11
N GLY A 31 22.56 -37.35 -28.54
CA GLY A 31 21.93 -38.50 -29.20
C GLY A 31 20.47 -38.21 -29.49
N ILE A 32 19.72 -37.74 -28.48
CA ILE A 32 18.30 -37.39 -28.63
C ILE A 32 18.11 -36.30 -29.68
N PHE A 33 18.99 -35.29 -29.70
CA PHE A 33 18.97 -34.23 -30.70
C PHE A 33 19.18 -34.77 -32.11
N LEU A 34 20.18 -35.64 -32.33
CA LEU A 34 20.41 -36.28 -33.64
C LEU A 34 19.22 -37.14 -34.07
N LEU A 35 18.61 -37.86 -33.14
CA LEU A 35 17.43 -38.71 -33.41
C LEU A 35 16.25 -37.86 -33.92
N LEU A 36 16.04 -36.67 -33.35
CA LEU A 36 14.94 -35.77 -33.70
C LEU A 36 15.21 -34.89 -34.92
N THR A 37 16.46 -34.47 -35.15
CA THR A 37 16.80 -33.41 -36.12
C THR A 37 17.47 -33.90 -37.39
N LEU A 38 17.98 -35.13 -37.41
CA LEU A 38 18.66 -35.66 -38.60
C LEU A 38 17.62 -36.04 -39.67
N GLU A 39 17.63 -35.35 -40.81
CA GLU A 39 16.76 -35.62 -41.97
C GLU A 39 17.32 -36.76 -42.84
N SER A 40 17.56 -37.94 -42.26
CA SER A 40 18.07 -39.13 -42.97
C SER A 40 17.11 -40.31 -42.88
N GLU A 41 17.44 -41.43 -43.52
CA GLU A 41 16.68 -42.67 -43.33
C GLU A 41 16.71 -43.12 -41.86
N PRO A 42 15.63 -43.74 -41.33
CA PRO A 42 15.55 -44.14 -39.92
C PRO A 42 16.74 -44.97 -39.42
N GLU A 43 17.28 -45.85 -40.26
CA GLU A 43 18.45 -46.68 -39.94
C GLU A 43 19.72 -45.85 -39.70
N LEU A 44 19.93 -44.80 -40.50
CA LEU A 44 21.05 -43.87 -40.35
C LEU A 44 20.89 -42.98 -39.11
N ARG A 45 19.65 -42.67 -38.70
CA ARG A 45 19.40 -41.94 -37.44
C ARG A 45 19.71 -42.78 -36.21
N LEU A 46 19.31 -44.05 -36.23
CA LEU A 46 19.58 -44.97 -35.13
C LEU A 46 21.08 -45.27 -35.00
N SER A 47 21.78 -45.48 -36.13
CA SER A 47 23.23 -45.68 -36.08
C SER A 47 23.98 -44.43 -35.58
N ALA A 48 23.52 -43.23 -35.93
CA ALA A 48 24.06 -41.98 -35.39
C ALA A 48 23.78 -41.81 -33.88
N PHE A 49 22.64 -42.31 -33.39
CA PHE A 49 22.30 -42.34 -31.97
C PHE A 49 23.17 -43.34 -31.19
N ASP A 50 23.33 -44.56 -31.71
CA ASP A 50 24.17 -45.61 -31.10
C ASP A 50 25.65 -45.24 -31.12
N ALA A 51 26.10 -44.43 -32.08
CA ALA A 51 27.46 -43.89 -32.09
C ALA A 51 27.73 -42.90 -30.94
N GLN A 52 26.68 -42.24 -30.42
CA GLN A 52 26.79 -41.22 -29.37
C GLN A 52 26.36 -41.71 -28.00
N THR A 53 25.66 -42.85 -27.91
CA THR A 53 25.09 -43.37 -26.68
C THR A 53 25.55 -44.80 -26.43
N ASN A 54 25.70 -45.16 -25.16
CA ASN A 54 26.08 -46.50 -24.74
C ASN A 54 25.27 -46.88 -23.50
N PHE A 55 25.26 -48.16 -23.13
CA PHE A 55 24.54 -48.64 -21.93
C PHE A 55 24.84 -47.82 -20.66
N TRP A 56 26.10 -47.38 -20.51
CA TRP A 56 26.52 -46.51 -19.41
C TRP A 56 25.86 -45.14 -19.43
N THR A 57 25.76 -44.49 -20.59
CA THR A 57 25.16 -43.15 -20.70
C THR A 57 23.65 -43.21 -20.63
N LEU A 58 23.03 -44.28 -21.11
CA LEU A 58 21.59 -44.46 -21.15
C LEU A 58 20.99 -44.91 -19.81
N VAL A 59 21.70 -45.73 -19.03
CA VAL A 59 21.11 -46.36 -17.84
C VAL A 59 21.89 -46.04 -16.57
N VAL A 60 23.18 -46.31 -16.56
CA VAL A 60 23.97 -46.29 -15.32
C VAL A 60 24.24 -44.86 -14.84
N LEU A 61 24.75 -43.98 -15.70
CA LEU A 61 25.06 -42.60 -15.33
C LEU A 61 23.82 -41.79 -14.94
N PRO A 62 22.67 -41.85 -15.66
CA PRO A 62 21.46 -41.15 -15.25
C PRO A 62 20.98 -41.55 -13.85
N LEU A 63 21.05 -42.83 -13.51
CA LEU A 63 20.70 -43.31 -12.16
C LEU A 63 21.66 -42.78 -11.09
N ILE A 64 22.98 -42.89 -11.31
CA ILE A 64 23.98 -42.41 -10.35
C ILE A 64 23.86 -40.90 -10.14
N PHE A 65 23.82 -40.12 -11.23
CA PHE A 65 23.66 -38.67 -11.14
C PHE A 65 22.30 -38.27 -10.57
N GLY A 66 21.23 -39.02 -10.85
CA GLY A 66 19.92 -38.81 -10.26
C GLY A 66 19.96 -38.93 -8.73
N VAL A 67 20.64 -39.95 -8.20
CA VAL A 67 20.85 -40.12 -6.76
C VAL A 67 21.74 -39.01 -6.19
N LEU A 68 22.82 -38.63 -6.87
CA LEU A 68 23.70 -37.54 -6.43
C LEU A 68 22.97 -36.19 -6.37
N VAL A 69 22.15 -35.88 -7.37
CA VAL A 69 21.31 -34.66 -7.41
C VAL A 69 20.25 -34.71 -6.32
N ALA A 70 19.61 -35.87 -6.09
CA ALA A 70 18.67 -36.03 -5.00
C ALA A 70 19.33 -35.78 -3.63
N ALA A 71 20.52 -36.33 -3.41
CA ALA A 71 21.28 -36.14 -2.18
C ALA A 71 21.74 -34.68 -2.00
N SER A 72 22.23 -34.04 -3.07
CA SER A 72 22.69 -32.64 -3.02
C SER A 72 21.54 -31.65 -2.92
N SER A 73 20.33 -32.00 -3.36
CA SER A 73 19.17 -31.09 -3.36
C SER A 73 18.83 -30.55 -1.96
N GLN A 74 18.98 -31.38 -0.92
CA GLN A 74 18.72 -30.97 0.47
C GLN A 74 19.79 -29.99 0.96
N TRP A 75 21.04 -30.22 0.60
CA TRP A 75 22.15 -29.32 0.94
C TRP A 75 22.06 -27.98 0.21
N ILE A 76 21.65 -27.99 -1.06
CA ILE A 76 21.40 -26.78 -1.83
C ILE A 76 20.26 -25.98 -1.18
N ARG A 77 19.14 -26.63 -0.84
CA ARG A 77 18.02 -26.00 -0.12
C ARG A 77 18.47 -25.41 1.21
N TYR A 78 19.24 -26.16 1.99
CA TYR A 78 19.80 -25.70 3.26
C TYR A 78 20.71 -24.48 3.06
N GLY A 79 21.59 -24.49 2.05
CA GLY A 79 22.44 -23.35 1.70
C GLY A 79 21.63 -22.10 1.36
N PHE A 80 20.60 -22.23 0.52
CA PHE A 80 19.69 -21.13 0.22
C PHE A 80 18.98 -20.60 1.46
N GLN A 81 18.52 -21.49 2.35
CA GLN A 81 17.87 -21.11 3.60
C GLN A 81 18.84 -20.36 4.53
N LEU A 82 20.10 -20.76 4.63
CA LEU A 82 21.09 -20.04 5.41
C LEU A 82 21.33 -18.62 4.88
N VAL A 83 21.46 -18.48 3.56
CA VAL A 83 21.64 -17.18 2.90
C VAL A 83 20.39 -16.32 3.05
N SER A 84 19.21 -16.91 2.92
CA SER A 84 17.94 -16.18 3.00
C SER A 84 17.49 -15.90 4.44
N ARG A 85 18.03 -16.59 5.45
CA ARG A 85 17.58 -16.44 6.84
C ARG A 85 17.67 -14.99 7.31
N LYS A 86 18.82 -14.35 7.11
CA LYS A 86 19.07 -12.97 7.54
C LYS A 86 18.17 -11.92 6.87
N PRO A 87 18.04 -11.89 5.53
CA PRO A 87 17.15 -10.93 4.89
C PRO A 87 15.68 -11.19 5.27
N LEU A 88 15.26 -12.45 5.44
CA LEU A 88 13.90 -12.75 5.89
C LEU A 88 13.63 -12.28 7.32
N GLU A 89 14.57 -12.51 8.25
CA GLU A 89 14.49 -11.99 9.63
C GLU A 89 14.35 -10.46 9.64
N LEU A 90 15.14 -9.75 8.82
CA LEU A 90 15.08 -8.28 8.77
C LEU A 90 13.75 -7.76 8.22
N LEU A 91 13.21 -8.40 7.17
CA LEU A 91 11.90 -8.06 6.63
C LEU A 91 10.80 -8.25 7.67
N GLU A 92 10.84 -9.36 8.41
CA GLU A 92 9.87 -9.66 9.47
C GLU A 92 9.93 -8.61 10.59
N ILE A 93 11.13 -8.24 11.04
CA ILE A 93 11.32 -7.18 12.05
C ILE A 93 10.74 -5.85 11.57
N LEU A 94 11.03 -5.43 10.33
CA LEU A 94 10.48 -4.19 9.77
C LEU A 94 8.95 -4.20 9.73
N THR A 95 8.33 -5.33 9.36
CA THR A 95 6.87 -5.44 9.38
C THR A 95 6.30 -5.36 10.79
N LEU A 96 6.95 -6.00 11.75
CA LEU A 96 6.54 -6.01 13.15
C LEU A 96 6.67 -4.61 13.77
N GLU A 97 7.74 -3.87 13.46
CA GLU A 97 7.92 -2.47 13.88
C GLU A 97 6.84 -1.54 13.31
N ALA A 98 6.49 -1.71 12.03
CA ALA A 98 5.43 -0.94 11.39
C ALA A 98 4.06 -1.22 12.03
N GLU A 99 3.76 -2.48 12.32
CA GLU A 99 2.54 -2.88 13.02
C GLU A 99 2.47 -2.35 14.44
N ASN A 100 3.57 -2.43 15.19
CA ASN A 100 3.65 -1.92 16.57
C ASN A 100 3.43 -0.40 16.60
N THR A 101 4.10 0.34 15.71
CA THR A 101 3.93 1.79 15.60
C THR A 101 2.48 2.17 15.30
N LYS A 102 1.82 1.43 14.40
CA LYS A 102 0.41 1.63 14.08
C LYS A 102 -0.48 1.37 15.30
N LEU A 103 -0.22 0.29 16.03
CA LEU A 103 -0.97 -0.10 17.22
C LEU A 103 -0.84 0.96 18.33
N ILE A 104 0.36 1.48 18.57
CA ILE A 104 0.61 2.56 19.54
C ILE A 104 -0.22 3.80 19.18
N LYS A 105 -0.15 4.26 17.92
CA LYS A 105 -0.93 5.42 17.47
C LYS A 105 -2.44 5.19 17.59
N GLN A 106 -2.92 3.98 17.32
CA GLN A 106 -4.34 3.66 17.49
C GLN A 106 -4.76 3.72 18.96
N ASN A 107 -3.97 3.14 19.86
CA ASN A 107 -4.20 3.21 21.30
C ASN A 107 -4.19 4.66 21.80
N GLU A 108 -3.23 5.49 21.36
CA GLU A 108 -3.18 6.91 21.71
C GLU A 108 -4.43 7.66 21.24
N LEU A 109 -4.89 7.40 20.02
CA LEU A 109 -6.12 8.00 19.49
C LEU A 109 -7.37 7.54 20.26
N GLU A 110 -7.42 6.26 20.64
CA GLU A 110 -8.50 5.71 21.46
C GLU A 110 -8.51 6.31 22.86
N GLN A 111 -7.35 6.48 23.49
CA GLN A 111 -7.22 7.17 24.78
C GLN A 111 -7.68 8.63 24.69
N LYS A 112 -7.27 9.37 23.65
CA LYS A 112 -7.73 10.74 23.43
C LYS A 112 -9.24 10.80 23.20
N ARG A 113 -9.81 9.84 22.49
CA ARG A 113 -11.27 9.72 22.31
C ARG A 113 -11.97 9.45 23.64
N ALA A 114 -11.46 8.52 24.44
CA ALA A 114 -12.01 8.20 25.74
C ALA A 114 -11.95 9.40 26.70
N GLN A 115 -10.83 10.12 26.73
CA GLN A 115 -10.69 11.37 27.49
C GLN A 115 -11.69 12.42 27.02
N TYR A 116 -11.77 12.67 25.71
CA TYR A 116 -12.73 13.61 25.16
C TYR A 116 -14.18 13.27 25.52
N PHE A 117 -14.56 11.99 25.47
CA PHE A 117 -15.90 11.57 25.89
C PHE A 117 -16.13 11.72 27.39
N SER A 118 -15.14 11.40 28.22
CA SER A 118 -15.19 11.61 29.67
C SER A 118 -15.36 13.09 30.02
N ASP A 119 -14.58 13.98 29.41
CA ASP A 119 -14.66 15.42 29.63
C ASP A 119 -16.04 15.96 29.22
N ARG A 120 -16.59 15.46 28.11
CA ARG A 120 -17.94 15.81 27.64
C ARG A 120 -19.03 15.30 28.58
N GLU A 121 -18.90 14.08 29.10
CA GLU A 121 -19.83 13.52 30.07
C GLU A 121 -19.82 14.33 31.37
N GLU A 122 -18.63 14.67 31.89
CA GLU A 122 -18.47 15.49 33.07
C GLU A 122 -19.06 16.90 32.87
N GLU A 123 -18.84 17.51 31.70
CA GLU A 123 -19.43 18.80 31.34
C GLU A 123 -20.96 18.74 31.35
N LEU A 124 -21.55 17.69 30.77
CA LEU A 124 -23.01 17.50 30.72
C LEU A 124 -23.60 17.27 32.12
N ILE A 125 -22.96 16.42 32.93
CA ILE A 125 -23.36 16.20 34.33
C ILE A 125 -23.25 17.49 35.13
N GLY A 126 -22.17 18.27 34.96
CA GLY A 126 -21.97 19.55 35.62
C GLY A 126 -22.97 20.63 35.18
N ARG A 127 -23.48 20.57 33.94
CA ARG A 127 -24.61 21.41 33.51
C ARG A 127 -25.91 20.97 34.20
N ALA A 128 -26.23 19.68 34.19
CA ALA A 128 -27.44 19.15 34.82
C ALA A 128 -27.50 19.45 36.33
N LYS A 129 -26.39 19.28 37.06
CA LYS A 129 -26.31 19.62 38.50
C LYS A 129 -26.57 21.11 38.77
N ARG A 130 -25.97 22.00 37.96
CA ARG A 130 -26.22 23.46 38.09
C ARG A 130 -27.67 23.83 37.80
N ASP A 131 -28.29 23.18 36.81
CA ASP A 131 -29.71 23.38 36.51
C ASP A 131 -30.60 22.91 37.67
N GLU A 132 -30.26 21.79 38.30
CA GLU A 132 -30.94 21.30 39.51
C GLU A 132 -30.77 22.27 40.69
N GLU A 133 -29.57 22.76 40.96
CA GLU A 133 -29.31 23.75 42.02
C GLU A 133 -30.09 25.05 41.79
N VAL A 134 -30.14 25.56 40.55
CA VAL A 134 -30.94 26.74 40.20
C VAL A 134 -32.44 26.48 40.35
N SER A 135 -32.90 25.24 40.11
CA SER A 135 -34.30 24.86 40.30
C SER A 135 -34.74 24.88 41.77
N GLN A 136 -33.82 24.61 42.71
CA GLN A 136 -34.07 24.54 44.15
C GLN A 136 -34.11 25.92 44.85
N ILE A 137 -33.73 27.00 44.17
CA ILE A 137 -33.81 28.36 44.71
C ILE A 137 -35.28 28.74 44.96
N THR A 138 -35.62 29.06 46.22
CA THR A 138 -36.99 29.31 46.70
C THR A 138 -37.54 30.71 46.39
N ASP A 139 -36.66 31.67 46.11
CA ASP A 139 -37.03 33.06 45.86
C ASP A 139 -37.25 33.32 44.36
N SER A 140 -38.52 33.55 43.96
CA SER A 140 -38.98 33.55 42.57
C SER A 140 -38.35 34.67 41.72
N GLN A 141 -38.13 35.86 42.29
CA GLN A 141 -37.57 36.98 41.54
C GLN A 141 -36.07 36.84 41.28
N THR A 142 -35.32 36.23 42.19
CA THR A 142 -33.89 35.97 42.03
C THR A 142 -33.66 34.77 41.11
N LYS A 143 -34.50 33.74 41.17
CA LYS A 143 -34.48 32.58 40.26
C LYS A 143 -34.69 32.98 38.79
N ASP A 144 -35.65 33.85 38.50
CA ASP A 144 -35.93 34.30 37.13
C ASP A 144 -34.80 35.18 36.56
N LYS A 145 -34.19 36.03 37.39
CA LYS A 145 -33.02 36.84 36.97
C LYS A 145 -31.77 35.98 36.74
N LEU A 146 -31.53 34.99 37.59
CA LEU A 146 -30.40 34.07 37.45
C LEU A 146 -30.55 33.15 36.24
N SER A 147 -31.74 32.58 36.02
CA SER A 147 -32.00 31.72 34.86
C SER A 147 -31.85 32.47 33.54
N THR A 148 -32.37 33.71 33.44
CA THR A 148 -32.24 34.54 32.24
C THR A 148 -30.79 34.94 31.94
N GLN A 149 -30.01 35.31 32.96
CA GLN A 149 -28.57 35.61 32.79
C GLN A 149 -27.77 34.36 32.39
N LEU A 150 -28.08 33.19 32.96
CA LEU A 150 -27.48 31.91 32.58
C LEU A 150 -27.79 31.53 31.13
N GLU A 151 -29.03 31.72 30.69
CA GLU A 151 -29.47 31.44 29.31
C GLU A 151 -28.72 32.32 28.29
N GLN A 152 -28.52 33.61 28.62
CA GLN A 152 -27.75 34.53 27.77
C GLN A 152 -26.28 34.14 27.68
N LEU A 153 -25.64 33.83 28.82
CA LEU A 153 -24.26 33.36 28.85
C LEU A 153 -24.08 32.04 28.10
N ARG A 154 -25.07 31.13 28.15
CA ARG A 154 -25.08 29.88 27.36
C ARG A 154 -25.10 30.15 25.87
N LYS A 155 -25.95 31.08 25.41
CA LYS A 155 -26.04 31.46 23.99
C LYS A 155 -24.76 32.10 23.48
N GLU A 156 -24.15 33.02 24.25
CA GLU A 156 -22.86 33.60 23.89
C GLU A 156 -21.76 32.54 23.81
N ARG A 157 -21.66 31.66 24.81
CA ARG A 157 -20.67 30.58 24.80
C ARG A 157 -20.87 29.60 23.64
N ASP A 158 -22.11 29.22 23.33
CA ASP A 158 -22.40 28.31 22.22
C ASP A 158 -22.16 28.97 20.86
N ALA A 159 -22.40 30.28 20.75
CA ALA A 159 -22.03 31.08 19.57
C ALA A 159 -20.50 31.16 19.41
N LEU A 160 -19.76 31.45 20.48
CA LEU A 160 -18.29 31.45 20.50
C LEU A 160 -17.71 30.07 20.20
N SER A 161 -18.29 29.00 20.74
CA SER A 161 -17.83 27.62 20.47
C SER A 161 -18.08 27.21 19.03
N LYS A 162 -19.21 27.64 18.43
CA LYS A 162 -19.44 27.50 17.00
C LYS A 162 -18.45 28.33 16.21
N GLN A 163 -18.10 29.53 16.64
CA GLN A 163 -17.14 30.39 15.96
C GLN A 163 -15.71 29.81 15.99
N VAL A 164 -15.32 29.13 17.06
CA VAL A 164 -14.04 28.38 17.17
C VAL A 164 -14.06 27.08 16.37
N GLN A 165 -15.21 26.45 16.18
CA GLN A 165 -15.36 25.31 15.26
C GLN A 165 -15.43 25.76 13.78
N VAL A 166 -15.97 26.95 13.51
CA VAL A 166 -16.14 27.53 12.16
C VAL A 166 -14.90 28.31 11.73
N SER A 167 -13.99 28.72 12.62
CA SER A 167 -12.66 29.19 12.23
C SER A 167 -11.78 28.09 11.62
N ASN A 168 -12.26 26.84 11.59
CA ASN A 168 -11.73 25.74 10.80
C ASN A 168 -12.56 25.45 9.52
N MET A 169 -13.45 26.36 9.11
CA MET A 169 -14.26 26.27 7.88
C MET A 169 -14.38 27.63 7.19
N GLU A 170 -13.33 27.98 6.46
CA GLU A 170 -13.34 28.26 5.02
C GLU A 170 -11.96 28.83 4.69
N PRO A 171 -11.01 28.00 4.24
CA PRO A 171 -9.79 28.54 3.70
C PRO A 171 -10.13 29.12 2.34
N SER A 172 -9.93 30.43 2.16
CA SER A 172 -9.78 30.96 0.81
C SER A 172 -8.55 30.28 0.21
N LEU A 173 -8.76 29.23 -0.59
CA LEU A 173 -7.71 28.51 -1.28
C LEU A 173 -6.81 29.50 -2.00
N SER A 174 -5.50 29.32 -1.90
CA SER A 174 -4.57 30.05 -2.74
C SER A 174 -4.94 29.86 -4.22
N GLU A 175 -4.75 30.91 -5.04
CA GLU A 175 -5.05 30.88 -6.48
C GLU A 175 -4.38 29.66 -7.18
N ALA A 176 -3.17 29.28 -6.74
CA ALA A 176 -2.47 28.10 -7.23
C ALA A 176 -3.11 26.78 -6.78
N ALA A 177 -3.70 26.72 -5.58
CA ALA A 177 -4.41 25.55 -5.09
C ALA A 177 -5.71 25.31 -5.85
N GLU A 178 -6.43 26.39 -6.21
CA GLU A 178 -7.60 26.30 -7.08
C GLU A 178 -7.24 25.79 -8.49
N MET A 179 -6.12 26.24 -9.06
CA MET A 179 -5.63 25.76 -10.37
C MET A 179 -5.35 24.26 -10.34
N ILE A 180 -4.59 23.79 -9.33
CA ILE A 180 -4.29 22.35 -9.15
C ILE A 180 -5.60 21.55 -9.05
N LEU A 181 -6.56 22.04 -8.28
CA LEU A 181 -7.81 21.35 -8.03
C LEU A 181 -8.70 21.27 -9.29
N LYS A 182 -8.76 22.35 -10.09
CA LYS A 182 -9.46 22.37 -11.39
C LYS A 182 -8.85 21.37 -12.38
N ALA A 183 -7.53 21.39 -12.53
CA ALA A 183 -6.82 20.47 -13.42
C ALA A 183 -7.00 18.99 -13.01
N ALA A 184 -7.01 18.72 -11.70
CA ALA A 184 -7.21 17.37 -11.17
C ALA A 184 -8.65 16.87 -11.37
N ILE A 185 -9.65 17.76 -11.41
CA ILE A 185 -11.05 17.38 -11.70
C ILE A 185 -11.25 17.05 -13.17
N ASP A 186 -10.69 17.84 -14.07
CA ASP A 186 -10.88 17.68 -15.51
C ASP A 186 -10.30 16.37 -16.05
N THR A 187 -9.35 15.79 -15.33
CA THR A 187 -8.70 14.52 -15.67
C THR A 187 -9.47 13.29 -15.19
N ASN A 188 -10.59 13.45 -14.47
CA ASN A 188 -11.52 12.42 -13.98
C ASN A 188 -10.92 11.38 -12.99
N ASP A 189 -9.60 11.17 -13.04
CA ASP A 189 -8.85 10.25 -12.19
C ASP A 189 -8.33 10.92 -10.90
N GLY A 190 -8.26 12.25 -10.89
CA GLY A 190 -7.91 13.06 -9.72
C GLY A 190 -6.49 12.85 -9.21
N ASN A 191 -5.58 12.41 -10.09
CA ASN A 191 -4.20 12.07 -9.74
C ASN A 191 -3.27 13.25 -10.01
N ILE A 192 -2.42 13.56 -9.03
CA ILE A 192 -1.42 14.62 -9.06
C ILE A 192 -0.07 13.95 -8.77
N ILE A 193 0.91 14.13 -9.65
CA ILE A 193 2.23 13.50 -9.52
C ILE A 193 3.28 14.60 -9.39
N LYS A 194 4.12 14.51 -8.36
CA LYS A 194 5.33 15.33 -8.21
C LYS A 194 6.50 14.57 -8.83
N LEU A 195 7.10 15.13 -9.87
CA LEU A 195 8.26 14.57 -10.54
C LEU A 195 9.49 15.42 -10.22
N SER A 196 10.59 14.72 -9.94
CA SER A 196 11.93 15.30 -9.79
C SER A 196 12.83 14.80 -10.91
N THR A 197 13.25 15.72 -11.79
CA THR A 197 14.15 15.42 -12.91
C THR A 197 15.46 16.19 -12.76
N PHE A 198 16.47 15.82 -13.55
CA PHE A 198 17.74 16.56 -13.57
C PHE A 198 17.59 18.02 -14.00
N ASP A 199 16.56 18.34 -14.78
CA ASP A 199 16.27 19.69 -15.28
C ASP A 199 15.36 20.50 -14.32
N GLY A 200 14.85 19.88 -13.25
CA GLY A 200 14.02 20.53 -12.25
C GLY A 200 12.87 19.67 -11.73
N ASP A 201 12.18 20.20 -10.73
CA ASP A 201 10.97 19.61 -10.14
C ASP A 201 9.73 20.25 -10.76
N PHE A 202 8.70 19.44 -11.04
CA PHE A 202 7.41 19.91 -11.56
C PHE A 202 6.26 19.03 -11.10
N LEU A 203 5.03 19.56 -11.18
CA LEU A 203 3.80 18.81 -10.93
C LEU A 203 3.14 18.42 -12.25
N GLU A 204 2.80 17.14 -12.39
CA GLU A 204 2.02 16.60 -13.49
C GLU A 204 0.60 16.30 -13.01
N ILE A 205 -0.37 16.89 -13.69
CA ILE A 205 -1.80 16.71 -13.42
C ILE A 205 -2.47 16.30 -14.72
N GLY A 206 -2.50 14.98 -14.95
CA GLY A 206 -2.99 14.33 -16.17
C GLY A 206 -2.25 14.71 -17.45
N ARG A 207 -2.60 15.82 -18.11
CA ARG A 207 -1.93 16.30 -19.35
C ARG A 207 -1.26 17.65 -19.21
N GLU A 208 -1.41 18.28 -18.05
CA GLU A 208 -0.85 19.60 -17.77
C GLU A 208 0.33 19.46 -16.81
N TYR A 209 1.29 20.36 -17.01
CA TYR A 209 2.52 20.41 -16.24
C TYR A 209 2.65 21.80 -15.62
N TYR A 210 2.90 21.84 -14.31
CA TYR A 210 2.98 23.07 -13.52
C TYR A 210 4.35 23.20 -12.86
N GLY A 211 4.91 24.42 -12.87
CA GLY A 211 6.22 24.70 -12.26
C GLY A 211 7.43 24.42 -13.16
N ILE A 212 7.23 24.30 -14.49
CA ILE A 212 8.33 24.07 -15.44
C ILE A 212 9.20 25.32 -15.62
N GLU A 213 8.67 26.54 -15.41
CA GLU A 213 9.42 27.77 -15.70
C GLU A 213 10.50 28.08 -14.65
N GLY A 214 10.63 27.25 -13.60
CA GLY A 214 11.76 27.24 -12.68
C GLY A 214 11.38 27.02 -11.21
N THR A 215 12.40 26.90 -10.36
CA THR A 215 12.28 26.55 -8.93
C THR A 215 11.33 27.46 -8.14
N ARG A 216 11.24 28.75 -8.51
CA ARG A 216 10.35 29.71 -7.85
C ARG A 216 8.87 29.45 -8.15
N GLU A 217 8.57 29.07 -9.37
CA GLU A 217 7.21 28.72 -9.78
C GLU A 217 6.82 27.38 -9.16
N PHE A 218 7.73 26.40 -9.20
CA PHE A 218 7.54 25.12 -8.52
C PHE A 218 7.23 25.28 -7.02
N ALA A 219 7.99 26.11 -6.30
CA ALA A 219 7.74 26.36 -4.87
C ALA A 219 6.35 26.95 -4.58
N LYS A 220 5.77 27.73 -5.52
CA LYS A 220 4.40 28.26 -5.39
C LYS A 220 3.38 27.11 -5.48
N PHE A 221 3.56 26.20 -6.42
CA PHE A 221 2.66 25.05 -6.61
C PHE A 221 2.88 23.96 -5.56
N GLU A 222 4.10 23.80 -5.05
CA GLU A 222 4.42 22.92 -3.92
C GLU A 222 3.73 23.40 -2.65
N ALA A 223 3.83 24.68 -2.31
CA ALA A 223 3.12 25.25 -1.17
C ALA A 223 1.60 25.10 -1.30
N ALA A 224 1.06 25.25 -2.51
CA ALA A 224 -0.36 25.04 -2.79
C ALA A 224 -0.77 23.56 -2.67
N LEU A 225 0.09 22.62 -3.05
CA LEU A 225 -0.15 21.19 -2.87
C LEU A 225 -0.14 20.81 -1.38
N GLU A 226 0.80 21.35 -0.60
CA GLU A 226 0.84 21.18 0.85
C GLU A 226 -0.41 21.74 1.53
N GLU A 227 -0.88 22.90 1.07
CA GLU A 227 -2.13 23.50 1.52
C GLU A 227 -3.33 22.56 1.28
N LEU A 228 -3.44 21.97 0.08
CA LEU A 228 -4.49 21.00 -0.26
C LEU A 228 -4.41 19.72 0.59
N ILE A 229 -3.21 19.29 0.95
CA ILE A 229 -2.99 18.13 1.85
C ILE A 229 -3.41 18.50 3.28
N GLN A 230 -3.06 19.70 3.76
CA GLN A 230 -3.41 20.19 5.08
C GLN A 230 -4.94 20.29 5.25
N TYR A 231 -5.65 20.71 4.20
CA TYR A 231 -7.12 20.74 4.18
C TYR A 231 -7.77 19.39 3.92
N GLY A 232 -6.99 18.33 3.66
CA GLY A 232 -7.51 16.99 3.42
C GLY A 232 -8.24 16.83 2.07
N LEU A 233 -8.10 17.80 1.17
CA LEU A 233 -8.65 17.77 -0.19
C LEU A 233 -7.87 16.81 -1.09
N VAL A 234 -6.59 16.62 -0.78
CA VAL A 234 -5.67 15.73 -1.47
C VAL A 234 -4.98 14.81 -0.45
N LYS A 235 -4.75 13.55 -0.83
CA LYS A 235 -4.07 12.56 0.01
C LYS A 235 -2.93 11.91 -0.77
N ASN A 236 -1.77 11.74 -0.11
CA ASN A 236 -0.67 10.96 -0.66
C ASN A 236 -1.08 9.47 -0.81
N ILE A 237 -0.90 8.93 -2.01
CA ILE A 237 -1.07 7.50 -2.33
C ILE A 237 0.31 6.91 -2.64
N GLY A 238 1.06 6.61 -1.58
CA GLY A 238 2.37 5.99 -1.70
C GLY A 238 3.19 6.11 -0.41
N ASN A 239 4.33 5.43 -0.38
CA ASN A 239 5.36 5.65 0.65
C ASN A 239 6.30 6.81 0.29
N ASN A 240 6.18 7.35 -0.92
CA ASN A 240 7.00 8.44 -1.43
C ASN A 240 6.09 9.65 -1.64
N ASP A 241 6.52 10.85 -1.27
CA ASP A 241 5.81 12.14 -1.48
C ASP A 241 5.74 12.56 -2.96
N THR A 242 5.47 11.60 -3.83
CA THR A 242 5.46 11.74 -5.29
C THR A 242 4.07 11.58 -5.89
N ASN A 243 3.16 10.84 -5.25
CA ASN A 243 1.84 10.54 -5.80
C ASN A 243 0.73 11.01 -4.87
N PHE A 244 -0.17 11.82 -5.39
CA PHE A 244 -1.26 12.42 -4.64
C PHE A 244 -2.57 12.22 -5.37
N LYS A 245 -3.67 12.04 -4.62
CA LYS A 245 -5.00 11.86 -5.19
C LYS A 245 -6.04 12.70 -4.48
N LEU A 246 -6.99 13.24 -5.24
CA LEU A 246 -8.14 13.94 -4.71
C LEU A 246 -8.97 13.02 -3.78
N THR A 247 -9.33 13.56 -2.62
CA THR A 247 -10.26 12.93 -1.69
C THR A 247 -11.70 13.25 -2.09
N HIS A 248 -12.68 12.58 -1.47
CA HIS A 248 -14.09 12.88 -1.68
C HIS A 248 -14.42 14.36 -1.37
N GLN A 249 -13.73 14.98 -0.41
CA GLN A 249 -13.88 16.41 -0.10
C GLN A 249 -13.30 17.29 -1.22
N GLY A 250 -12.11 16.96 -1.75
CA GLY A 250 -11.51 17.65 -2.90
C GLY A 250 -12.40 17.66 -4.15
N TRP A 251 -13.10 16.55 -4.42
CA TRP A 251 -14.07 16.48 -5.53
C TRP A 251 -15.31 17.35 -5.33
N LEU A 252 -15.75 17.57 -4.09
CA LEU A 252 -16.92 18.39 -3.80
C LEU A 252 -16.59 19.88 -3.90
N GLU A 253 -15.47 20.30 -3.32
CA GLU A 253 -15.07 21.71 -3.34
C GLU A 253 -14.73 22.19 -4.76
N GLY A 254 -14.03 21.37 -5.55
CA GLY A 254 -13.67 21.80 -6.89
C GLY A 254 -14.80 21.75 -7.92
N LYS A 255 -15.87 20.99 -7.66
CA LYS A 255 -17.12 21.14 -8.42
C LYS A 255 -17.81 22.48 -8.12
N GLY A 256 -17.64 23.02 -6.91
CA GLY A 256 -18.09 24.37 -6.55
C GLY A 256 -17.37 25.47 -7.33
N LEU A 257 -16.09 25.28 -7.65
CA LEU A 257 -15.24 26.23 -8.39
C LEU A 257 -15.44 26.21 -9.92
N ARG A 258 -16.28 25.30 -10.44
CA ARG A 258 -16.54 25.12 -11.88
C ARG A 258 -17.85 25.80 -12.35
N ASN A 259 -18.65 26.31 -11.43
CA ASN A 259 -19.84 27.14 -11.67
C ASN A 259 -19.50 28.62 -11.56
#